data_AF-A0A564YDG6-F1
#
_entry.id   AF-A0A564YDG6-F1
#
_cell.length_a   1.000
_cell.length_b   1.000
_cell.length_c   1.000
_cell.angle_alpha   90.00
_cell.angle_beta   90.00
_cell.angle_gamma   90.00
#
_symmetry.space_group_name_H-M   'P 1'
#
loop_
_entity.id
_entity.type
_entity.pdbx_description
1 polymer ?
#
loop_
_entity_poly.entity_id
_entity_poly.type
_entity_poly.pdbx_seq_one_letter_code
_entity_poly.pdbx_strand_id
1 'polypeptide(L)'
;MAEEKLKWYIETGDVNGFENAVSKLGDVNQDIGNGRRLIHIAADYGQSEIIESLIRKGADINAKDGYGMTPLIAAVYEGHSKCVAVLLKYKANISLDPKGKNLCDCTDSQEIKDMLKQ
;
A
#
# COMPACT_ATOMS: atom_id res chain seq x y z
N MET A 1 9.57 2.67 -19.05
CA MET A 1 10.50 1.70 -18.40
C MET A 1 9.69 0.57 -17.76
N ALA A 2 10.27 -0.56 -17.33
CA ALA A 2 9.50 -1.68 -16.77
C ALA A 2 8.69 -1.30 -15.51
N GLU A 3 9.19 -0.32 -14.78
CA GLU A 3 8.60 0.27 -13.57
C GLU A 3 7.28 1.02 -13.84
N GLU A 4 7.20 1.80 -14.93
CA GLU A 4 5.96 2.49 -15.32
C GLU A 4 4.84 1.52 -15.72
N LYS A 5 5.20 0.35 -16.28
CA LYS A 5 4.22 -0.68 -16.60
C LYS A 5 3.56 -1.23 -15.35
N LEU A 6 4.35 -1.47 -14.30
CA LEU A 6 3.81 -1.93 -13.00
C LEU A 6 2.83 -0.92 -12.41
N LYS A 7 3.18 0.36 -12.44
CA LYS A 7 2.28 1.43 -12.00
C LYS A 7 0.96 1.36 -12.79
N TRP A 8 1.03 1.30 -14.12
CA TRP A 8 -0.14 1.22 -14.98
C TRP A 8 -1.03 0.00 -14.67
N TYR A 9 -0.47 -1.17 -14.39
CA TYR A 9 -1.25 -2.35 -13.99
C TYR A 9 -2.02 -2.12 -12.67
N ILE A 10 -1.41 -1.43 -11.71
CA ILE A 10 -2.08 -1.08 -10.44
C ILE A 10 -3.19 -0.05 -10.67
N GLU A 11 -2.91 0.98 -11.47
CA GLU A 11 -3.88 2.03 -11.83
C GLU A 11 -5.11 1.46 -12.54
N THR A 12 -4.89 0.49 -13.42
CA THR A 12 -5.96 -0.18 -14.18
C THR A 12 -6.62 -1.33 -13.44
N GLY A 13 -6.02 -1.82 -12.35
CA GLY A 13 -6.49 -2.98 -11.59
C GLY A 13 -6.25 -4.33 -12.29
N ASP A 14 -5.35 -4.39 -13.27
CA ASP A 14 -4.98 -5.63 -13.95
C ASP A 14 -3.99 -6.44 -13.10
N VAL A 15 -4.55 -7.25 -12.19
CA VAL A 15 -3.80 -8.14 -11.29
C VAL A 15 -2.97 -9.16 -12.08
N ASN A 16 -3.49 -9.69 -13.19
CA ASN A 16 -2.77 -10.71 -13.98
C ASN A 16 -1.53 -10.13 -14.66
N GLY A 17 -1.69 -8.95 -15.27
CA GLY A 17 -0.59 -8.19 -15.85
C GLY A 17 0.46 -7.83 -14.80
N PHE A 18 0.00 -7.38 -13.63
CA PHE A 18 0.84 -7.08 -12.48
C PHE A 18 1.66 -8.30 -12.00
N GLU A 19 1.02 -9.44 -11.75
CA GLU A 19 1.69 -10.64 -11.25
C GLU A 19 2.73 -11.17 -12.24
N ASN A 20 2.41 -11.17 -13.54
CA ASN A 20 3.35 -11.55 -14.58
C ASN A 20 4.57 -10.61 -14.63
N ALA A 21 4.33 -9.30 -14.47
CA ALA A 21 5.40 -8.31 -14.45
C ALA A 21 6.28 -8.45 -13.19
N VAL A 22 5.69 -8.61 -12.01
CA VAL A 22 6.41 -8.86 -10.75
C VAL A 22 7.21 -10.16 -10.82
N SER A 23 6.63 -11.22 -11.38
CA SER A 23 7.33 -12.50 -11.56
C SER A 23 8.55 -12.38 -12.47
N LYS A 24 8.59 -11.39 -13.37
CA LYS A 24 9.75 -11.10 -14.22
C LYS A 24 10.76 -10.17 -13.55
N LEU A 25 10.30 -9.21 -12.77
CA LEU A 25 11.14 -8.16 -12.16
C LEU A 25 11.84 -8.64 -10.88
N GLY A 26 11.34 -9.68 -10.22
CA GLY A 26 12.00 -10.36 -9.10
C GLY A 26 12.09 -9.55 -7.80
N ASP A 27 12.05 -8.21 -7.89
CA ASP A 27 12.10 -7.31 -6.76
C ASP A 27 10.81 -6.47 -6.68
N VAL A 28 10.05 -6.69 -5.61
CA VAL A 28 8.80 -5.98 -5.30
C VAL A 28 9.00 -4.71 -4.47
N ASN A 29 10.22 -4.47 -3.98
CA ASN A 29 10.56 -3.33 -3.14
C ASN A 29 11.19 -2.18 -3.93
N GLN A 30 11.10 -2.21 -5.26
CA GLN A 30 11.59 -1.15 -6.12
C GLN A 30 10.95 0.20 -5.78
N ASP A 31 11.80 1.24 -5.75
CA ASP A 31 11.40 2.63 -5.66
C ASP A 31 10.96 3.10 -7.05
N ILE A 32 9.68 3.44 -7.17
CA ILE A 32 9.04 3.92 -8.40
C ILE A 32 9.05 5.46 -8.47
N GLY A 33 9.74 6.13 -7.55
CA GLY A 33 9.93 7.57 -7.51
C GLY A 33 9.51 8.18 -6.16
N ASN A 34 10.27 9.17 -5.68
CA ASN A 34 10.06 9.86 -4.40
C ASN A 34 10.10 8.93 -3.15
N GLY A 35 10.80 7.80 -3.23
CA GLY A 35 10.80 6.80 -2.15
C GLY A 35 9.55 5.93 -2.14
N ARG A 36 8.59 6.14 -3.05
CA ARG A 36 7.37 5.34 -3.10
C ARG A 36 7.68 3.99 -3.71
N ARG A 37 7.21 2.94 -3.05
CA ARG A 37 7.23 1.55 -3.53
C ARG A 37 5.89 1.15 -4.13
N LEU A 38 5.86 0.03 -4.85
CA LEU A 38 4.64 -0.54 -5.46
C LEU A 38 3.47 -0.66 -4.49
N ILE A 39 3.76 -1.06 -3.25
CA ILE A 39 2.76 -1.22 -2.20
C ILE A 39 2.09 0.11 -1.80
N HIS A 40 2.78 1.25 -1.94
CA HIS A 40 2.17 2.57 -1.72
C HIS A 40 1.16 2.89 -2.81
N ILE A 41 1.51 2.65 -4.08
CA ILE A 41 0.58 2.86 -5.21
C ILE A 41 -0.61 1.92 -5.08
N ALA A 42 -0.39 0.65 -4.75
CA ALA A 42 -1.48 -0.31 -4.56
C ALA A 42 -2.44 0.11 -3.44
N ALA A 43 -1.90 0.69 -2.35
CA ALA A 43 -2.70 1.28 -1.28
C ALA A 43 -3.47 2.53 -1.73
N ASP A 44 -2.84 3.43 -2.50
CA ASP A 44 -3.44 4.66 -3.06
C ASP A 44 -4.66 4.33 -3.95
N TYR A 45 -4.52 3.31 -4.80
CA TYR A 45 -5.57 2.89 -5.73
C TYR A 45 -6.59 1.91 -5.13
N GLY A 46 -6.42 1.50 -3.87
CA GLY A 46 -7.34 0.57 -3.22
C GLY A 46 -7.24 -0.89 -3.74
N GLN A 47 -6.13 -1.27 -4.34
CA GLN A 47 -5.91 -2.58 -4.97
C GLN A 47 -5.52 -3.65 -3.96
N SER A 48 -6.48 -4.09 -3.15
CA SER A 48 -6.26 -5.08 -2.08
C SER A 48 -5.66 -6.42 -2.57
N GLU A 49 -6.04 -6.91 -3.75
CA GLU A 49 -5.49 -8.13 -4.34
C GLU A 49 -4.01 -7.98 -4.71
N ILE A 50 -3.63 -6.83 -5.27
CA ILE A 50 -2.24 -6.52 -5.61
C ILE A 50 -1.40 -6.40 -4.34
N ILE A 51 -1.92 -5.76 -3.29
CA ILE A 51 -1.25 -5.70 -1.98
C ILE A 51 -1.00 -7.11 -1.45
N GLU A 52 -1.98 -8.02 -1.48
CA GLU A 52 -1.76 -9.40 -1.05
C GLU A 52 -0.65 -10.09 -1.85
N SER A 53 -0.65 -9.94 -3.17
CA SER A 53 0.35 -10.57 -4.02
C SER A 53 1.76 -10.00 -3.76
N LEU A 54 1.86 -8.67 -3.58
CA LEU A 54 3.09 -8.00 -3.16
C LEU A 54 3.62 -8.53 -1.82
N ILE A 55 2.76 -8.65 -0.81
CA ILE A 55 3.15 -9.14 0.51
C ILE A 55 3.66 -10.59 0.43
N ARG A 56 2.98 -11.45 -0.32
CA ARG A 56 3.41 -12.85 -0.53
C ARG A 56 4.77 -12.94 -1.22
N LYS A 57 5.12 -11.96 -2.05
CA LYS A 57 6.42 -11.86 -2.71
C LYS A 57 7.52 -11.25 -1.83
N GLY A 58 7.21 -10.84 -0.59
CA GLY A 58 8.17 -10.24 0.33
C GLY A 58 8.25 -8.71 0.24
N ALA A 59 7.18 -8.06 -0.21
CA ALA A 59 7.10 -6.60 -0.15
C ALA A 59 7.09 -6.12 1.31
N ASP A 60 7.81 -5.03 1.56
CA ASP A 60 7.87 -4.41 2.85
C ASP A 60 6.58 -3.59 3.12
N ILE A 61 5.71 -4.15 3.96
CA ILE A 61 4.44 -3.53 4.38
C ILE A 61 4.62 -2.25 5.18
N ASN A 62 5.80 -2.06 5.77
CA ASN A 62 6.15 -0.90 6.58
C ASN A 62 7.12 0.02 5.86
N ALA A 63 7.25 -0.13 4.54
CA ALA A 63 8.00 0.77 3.70
C ALA A 63 7.61 2.21 4.00
N LYS A 64 8.59 3.11 4.13
CA LYS A 64 8.33 4.54 4.25
C LYS A 64 8.73 5.21 2.95
N ASP A 65 7.84 6.02 2.40
CA ASP A 65 8.20 6.88 1.27
C ASP A 65 9.07 8.06 1.70
N GLY A 66 9.48 8.91 0.75
CA GLY A 66 10.28 10.10 1.04
C GLY A 66 9.61 11.12 1.96
N TYR A 67 8.30 11.00 2.18
CA TYR A 67 7.54 11.82 3.13
C TYR A 67 7.35 11.12 4.48
N GLY A 68 7.83 9.89 4.65
CA GLY A 68 7.61 9.08 5.85
C GLY A 68 6.21 8.44 5.91
N MET A 69 5.44 8.47 4.82
CA MET A 69 4.16 7.78 4.72
C MET A 69 4.39 6.29 4.59
N THR A 70 3.57 5.49 5.26
CA THR A 70 3.52 4.03 5.05
C THR A 70 2.35 3.67 4.13
N PRO A 71 2.33 2.48 3.51
CA PRO A 71 1.22 2.04 2.66
C PRO A 71 -0.09 2.00 3.43
N LEU A 72 -0.04 1.67 4.72
CA LEU A 72 -1.21 1.71 5.59
C LEU A 72 -1.77 3.13 5.71
N ILE A 73 -0.90 4.13 5.91
CA ILE A 73 -1.32 5.54 5.97
C ILE A 73 -1.98 5.96 4.66
N ALA A 74 -1.40 5.60 3.50
CA ALA A 74 -2.00 5.89 2.20
C ALA A 74 -3.40 5.28 2.04
N ALA A 75 -3.56 3.99 2.35
CA ALA A 75 -4.86 3.32 2.30
C ALA A 75 -5.90 3.95 3.24
N VAL A 76 -5.48 4.41 4.42
CA VAL A 76 -6.34 5.08 5.40
C VAL A 76 -6.77 6.47 4.90
N TYR A 77 -5.83 7.25 4.35
CA TYR A 77 -6.07 8.58 3.81
C TYR A 77 -7.08 8.56 2.67
N GLU A 78 -6.93 7.61 1.75
CA GLU A 78 -7.83 7.43 0.62
C GLU A 78 -9.16 6.75 1.02
N GLY A 79 -9.25 6.20 2.24
CA GLY A 79 -10.47 5.58 2.75
C GLY A 79 -10.70 4.15 2.25
N HIS A 80 -9.65 3.46 1.78
CA HIS A 80 -9.74 2.10 1.24
C HIS A 80 -9.75 1.04 2.35
N SER A 81 -10.90 0.87 3.00
CA SER A 81 -11.08 -0.07 4.13
C SER A 81 -10.64 -1.50 3.83
N LYS A 82 -10.86 -2.00 2.61
CA LYS A 82 -10.39 -3.33 2.18
C LYS A 82 -8.85 -3.46 2.21
N CYS A 83 -8.15 -2.43 1.76
CA CYS A 83 -6.68 -2.41 1.79
C CYS A 83 -6.15 -2.34 3.22
N VAL A 84 -6.79 -1.51 4.05
CA VAL A 84 -6.48 -1.43 5.48
C VAL A 84 -6.67 -2.79 6.14
N ALA A 85 -7.79 -3.47 5.88
CA ALA A 85 -8.08 -4.80 6.42
C ALA A 85 -7.00 -5.82 6.02
N VAL A 86 -6.58 -5.83 4.75
CA VAL A 86 -5.49 -6.69 4.27
C VAL A 86 -4.19 -6.34 4.99
N LEU A 87 -3.78 -5.08 5.02
CA LEU A 87 -2.52 -4.67 5.66
C LEU A 87 -2.49 -5.02 7.15
N LEU A 88 -3.59 -4.78 7.88
CA LEU A 88 -3.73 -5.16 9.29
C LEU A 88 -3.70 -6.67 9.49
N LYS A 89 -4.31 -7.45 8.59
CA LYS A 89 -4.25 -8.92 8.61
C LYS A 89 -2.80 -9.42 8.50
N TYR A 90 -1.95 -8.74 7.74
CA TYR A 90 -0.52 -9.02 7.65
C TYR A 90 0.34 -8.33 8.72
N LYS A 91 -0.28 -7.79 9.78
CA LYS A 91 0.37 -7.09 10.90
C LYS A 91 1.18 -5.86 10.46
N ALA A 92 0.67 -5.10 9.49
CA ALA A 92 1.23 -3.80 9.18
C ALA A 92 1.20 -2.89 10.41
N ASN A 93 2.27 -2.12 10.58
CA ASN A 93 2.44 -1.32 11.78
C ASN A 93 1.57 -0.07 11.68
N ILE A 94 0.78 0.17 12.73
CA ILE A 94 -0.07 1.36 12.85
C ILE A 94 0.85 2.53 13.19
N SER A 95 1.55 3.05 12.19
CA SER A 95 2.46 4.19 12.35
C SER A 95 1.65 5.48 12.46
N LEU A 96 2.15 6.41 13.28
CA LEU A 96 1.72 7.80 13.27
C LEU A 96 1.98 8.40 11.89
N ASP A 97 1.10 9.32 11.48
CA ASP A 97 1.29 10.13 10.28
C ASP A 97 2.66 10.83 10.34
N PRO A 98 3.37 11.02 9.22
CA PRO A 98 4.62 11.78 9.21
C PRO A 98 4.51 13.19 9.82
N LYS A 99 3.31 13.76 9.92
CA LYS A 99 3.05 15.05 10.60
C LYS A 99 2.80 14.92 12.12
N GLY A 100 3.02 13.74 12.69
CA GLY A 100 2.81 13.46 14.12
C GLY A 100 1.34 13.38 14.54
N LYS A 101 0.44 13.20 13.58
CA LYS A 101 -0.99 13.00 13.85
C LYS A 101 -1.29 11.52 14.08
N ASN A 102 -2.29 11.25 14.91
CA ASN A 102 -2.78 9.89 15.09
C ASN A 102 -3.47 9.44 13.80
N LEU A 103 -3.26 8.18 13.43
CA LEU A 103 -3.83 7.62 12.20
C LEU A 103 -5.37 7.65 12.21
N CYS A 104 -5.99 7.60 13.40
CA CYS A 104 -7.44 7.73 13.57
C CYS A 104 -8.00 9.11 13.22
N ASP A 105 -7.15 10.14 13.15
CA ASP A 105 -7.55 11.51 12.79
C ASP A 105 -7.38 11.79 11.28
N CYS A 106 -6.74 10.87 10.55
CA CYS A 106 -6.48 11.01 9.10
C CYS A 106 -7.64 10.53 8.22
N THR A 107 -8.63 9.87 8.81
CA THR A 107 -9.80 9.33 8.11
C THR A 107 -11.07 9.75 8.84
N ASP A 108 -12.14 10.06 8.11
CA ASP A 108 -13.48 10.23 8.70
C ASP A 108 -14.27 8.92 8.76
N SER A 109 -13.81 7.90 8.03
CA SER A 109 -14.46 6.59 7.96
C SER A 109 -14.40 5.88 9.30
N GLN A 110 -15.57 5.72 9.92
CA GLN A 110 -15.72 5.05 11.22
C GLN A 110 -15.20 3.61 11.18
N GLU A 111 -15.42 2.88 10.07
CA GLU A 111 -14.92 1.51 9.89
C GLU A 111 -13.40 1.43 10.00
N ILE A 112 -12.68 2.36 9.38
CA ILE A 112 -11.22 2.39 9.42
C ILE A 112 -10.75 2.80 10.81
N LYS A 113 -11.43 3.76 11.46
CA LYS A 113 -11.14 4.13 12.86
C LYS A 113 -11.25 2.94 13.80
N ASP A 114 -12.32 2.15 13.68
CA ASP A 114 -12.52 0.97 14.53
C ASP A 114 -11.48 -0.12 14.21
N MET A 115 -11.12 -0.31 12.95
CA MET A 115 -10.03 -1.22 12.54
C MET A 115 -8.65 -0.83 13.08
N LEU A 116 -8.40 0.45 13.35
CA LEU A 116 -7.13 0.93 13.89
C LEU A 116 -7.09 0.93 15.42
N LYS A 117 -8.25 0.78 16.09
CA LYS A 117 -8.40 0.82 17.55
C LYS A 117 -8.39 -0.56 18.23
N GLN A 118 -8.35 -1.64 17.45
CA GLN A 118 -8.45 -3.03 17.92
C GLN A 118 -7.13 -3.58 18.49
#